data_AF-A0A7I8DCM7-F1
#
_entry.id   AF-A0A7I8DCM7-F1
#
_cell.length_a   1.000
_cell.length_b   1.000
_cell.length_c   1.000
_cell.angle_alpha   90.00
_cell.angle_beta   90.00
_cell.angle_gamma   90.00
#
_symmetry.space_group_name_H-M   'P 1'
#
loop_
_entity.id
_entity.type
_entity.pdbx_description
1 polymer ?
#
loop_
_entity_poly.entity_id
_entity_poly.type
_entity_poly.pdbx_seq_one_letter_code
_entity_poly.pdbx_strand_id
1 'polypeptide(L)'
;MAAAVYVEFFRGTSLLVQMFWLFFALPILGIELEPMTTGVLALGLNYGAYGSEIVRSSIQAIPKGQTEAAIALNLTSFQRMRSVILPQAFTLMLPAFGNLLIELLKGTSLVSLITLSDLTFTGMLMRTANIARTPEILGLILVIYFVLAYSLTLVVRWLERRVSAGRV
;
A
#
# COMPACT_ATOMS: atom_id res chain seq x y z
N MET A 1 -7.04 -10.90 18.36
CA MET A 1 -5.77 -11.65 18.38
C MET A 1 -5.30 -12.02 16.97
N ALA A 2 -6.07 -12.76 16.16
CA ALA A 2 -5.66 -13.12 14.79
C ALA A 2 -5.27 -11.92 13.90
N ALA A 3 -6.04 -10.83 13.94
CA ALA A 3 -5.71 -9.61 13.19
C ALA A 3 -4.40 -8.96 13.66
N ALA A 4 -4.09 -8.97 14.96
CA ALA A 4 -2.83 -8.42 15.47
C ALA A 4 -1.64 -9.28 15.02
N VAL A 5 -1.77 -10.61 15.10
CA VAL A 5 -0.74 -11.55 14.61
C VAL A 5 -0.48 -11.36 13.12
N TYR A 6 -1.53 -11.24 12.31
CA TYR A 6 -1.42 -10.92 10.89
C TYR A 6 -0.63 -9.62 10.66
N VAL A 7 -1.05 -8.54 11.32
CA VAL A 7 -0.44 -7.22 11.16
C VAL A 7 1.03 -7.24 11.59
N GLU A 8 1.34 -7.83 12.74
CA GLU A 8 2.70 -7.94 13.27
C GLU A 8 3.59 -8.79 12.37
N PHE A 9 3.08 -9.92 11.87
CA PHE A 9 3.84 -10.79 10.97
C PHE A 9 4.18 -10.08 9.66
N PHE A 10 3.18 -9.52 8.97
CA PHE A 10 3.37 -8.95 7.65
C PHE A 10 4.16 -7.64 7.68
N ARG A 11 4.01 -6.80 8.72
CA ARG A 11 4.81 -5.58 8.91
C ARG A 11 6.19 -5.86 9.50
N GLY A 12 6.34 -6.95 10.25
CA GLY A 12 7.59 -7.34 10.92
C GLY A 12 8.56 -8.11 10.03
N THR A 13 8.15 -8.48 8.82
CA THR A 13 8.99 -9.25 7.88
C THR A 13 9.16 -8.53 6.55
N SER A 14 10.24 -8.83 5.84
CA SER A 14 10.56 -8.21 4.55
C SER A 14 9.59 -8.67 3.46
N LEU A 15 8.98 -7.72 2.74
CA LEU A 15 8.12 -7.98 1.58
C LEU A 15 8.82 -8.84 0.52
N LEU A 16 10.10 -8.58 0.25
CA LEU A 16 10.86 -9.36 -0.73
C LEU A 16 11.00 -10.82 -0.29
N VAL A 17 11.26 -11.04 1.00
CA VAL A 17 11.38 -12.40 1.56
C VAL A 17 10.03 -13.13 1.52
N GLN A 18 8.93 -12.44 1.84
CA GLN A 18 7.58 -12.99 1.69
C GLN A 18 7.30 -13.40 0.26
N MET A 19 7.64 -12.55 -0.71
CA MET A 19 7.44 -12.80 -2.13
C MET A 19 8.26 -14.00 -2.62
N PHE A 20 9.54 -14.08 -2.23
CA PHE A 20 10.38 -15.25 -2.54
C PHE A 20 9.86 -16.52 -1.89
N TRP A 21 9.37 -16.46 -0.66
CA TRP A 21 8.81 -17.63 0.01
C TRP A 21 7.57 -18.14 -0.74
N LEU A 22 6.65 -17.24 -1.11
CA LEU A 22 5.45 -17.59 -1.88
C LEU A 22 5.78 -18.11 -3.29
N PHE A 23 6.82 -17.59 -3.93
CA PHE A 23 7.16 -17.98 -5.31
C PHE A 23 8.04 -19.23 -5.40
N PHE A 24 9.03 -19.36 -4.51
CA PHE A 24 10.04 -20.43 -4.59
C PHE A 24 9.84 -21.55 -3.56
N ALA A 25 9.34 -21.24 -2.36
CA ALA A 25 9.19 -22.25 -1.30
C ALA A 25 7.81 -22.93 -1.33
N LEU A 26 6.75 -22.19 -1.60
CA LEU A 26 5.38 -22.72 -1.65
C LEU A 26 5.18 -23.85 -2.69
N PRO A 27 5.78 -23.82 -3.90
CA PRO A 27 5.73 -24.93 -4.84
C PRO A 27 6.27 -26.26 -4.29
N ILE A 28 7.26 -26.21 -3.39
CA ILE A 28 7.83 -27.42 -2.76
C ILE A 28 6.77 -28.12 -1.88
N LEU A 29 5.78 -27.37 -1.39
CA LEU A 29 4.65 -27.88 -0.62
C LEU A 29 3.49 -28.35 -1.52
N GLY A 30 3.66 -28.35 -2.84
CA GLY A 30 2.66 -28.77 -3.82
C GLY A 30 1.65 -27.69 -4.21
N ILE A 31 1.89 -26.43 -3.82
CA ILE A 31 1.04 -25.29 -4.18
C ILE A 31 1.80 -24.38 -5.12
N GLU A 32 1.45 -24.42 -6.40
CA GLU A 32 2.03 -23.55 -7.42
C GLU A 32 1.12 -22.36 -7.68
N LEU A 33 1.70 -21.16 -7.62
CA LEU A 33 1.01 -19.91 -7.90
C LEU A 33 1.65 -19.25 -9.12
N GLU A 34 0.82 -18.77 -10.04
CA GLU A 34 1.27 -17.94 -11.15
C GLU A 34 2.02 -16.70 -10.61
N PRO A 35 3.09 -16.21 -11.29
CA PRO A 35 3.82 -15.02 -10.87
C PRO A 35 2.94 -13.80 -10.55
N MET A 36 1.90 -13.54 -11.35
CA MET A 36 0.96 -12.44 -11.12
C MET A 36 0.22 -12.61 -9.80
N THR A 37 -0.35 -13.79 -9.57
CA THR A 37 -1.06 -14.11 -8.32
C THR A 37 -0.13 -14.01 -7.12
N THR A 38 1.10 -14.50 -7.24
CA THR A 38 2.11 -14.42 -6.18
C THR A 38 2.46 -12.96 -5.84
N GLY A 39 2.68 -12.13 -6.85
CA GLY A 39 2.96 -10.70 -6.66
C GLY A 39 1.80 -9.98 -6.00
N VAL A 40 0.56 -10.20 -6.48
CA VAL A 40 -0.66 -9.61 -5.91
C VAL A 40 -0.87 -10.05 -4.46
N LEU A 41 -0.65 -11.32 -4.13
CA LEU A 41 -0.79 -11.81 -2.76
C LEU A 41 0.29 -11.24 -1.84
N ALA A 42 1.57 -11.29 -2.24
CA ALA A 42 2.67 -10.77 -1.43
C ALA A 42 2.47 -9.27 -1.12
N LEU A 43 2.20 -8.47 -2.15
CA LEU A 43 1.94 -7.04 -2.02
C LEU A 43 0.65 -6.79 -1.24
N GLY A 44 -0.44 -7.46 -1.60
CA GLY A 44 -1.75 -7.27 -0.99
C GLY A 44 -1.76 -7.58 0.50
N LEU A 45 -1.10 -8.67 0.92
CA LEU A 45 -1.02 -9.04 2.33
C LEU A 45 -0.15 -8.05 3.11
N ASN A 46 1.02 -7.69 2.57
CA ASN A 46 1.95 -6.77 3.21
C ASN A 46 1.36 -5.36 3.34
N TYR A 47 1.01 -4.74 2.22
CA TYR A 47 0.44 -3.39 2.20
C TYR A 47 -0.96 -3.35 2.83
N GLY A 48 -1.73 -4.44 2.77
CA GLY A 48 -2.99 -4.58 3.49
C GLY A 48 -2.81 -4.52 5.01
N ALA A 49 -1.74 -5.12 5.54
CA ALA A 49 -1.40 -5.03 6.96
C ALA A 49 -1.09 -3.57 7.37
N TYR A 50 -0.26 -2.86 6.60
CA TYR A 50 -0.01 -1.43 6.82
C TYR A 50 -1.29 -0.59 6.69
N GLY A 51 -2.12 -0.86 5.69
CA GLY A 51 -3.40 -0.19 5.47
C GLY A 51 -4.37 -0.37 6.64
N SER A 52 -4.44 -1.57 7.22
CA SER A 52 -5.30 -1.84 8.39
C SER A 52 -4.89 -1.01 9.62
N GLU A 53 -3.59 -0.75 9.79
CA GLU A 53 -3.06 0.09 10.87
C GLU A 53 -3.33 1.57 10.62
N ILE A 54 -3.30 2.00 9.37
CA ILE A 54 -3.72 3.36 8.99
C ILE A 54 -5.20 3.56 9.36
N VAL A 55 -6.06 2.60 9.03
CA VAL A 55 -7.49 2.66 9.38
C VAL A 55 -7.65 2.71 10.91
N ARG A 56 -6.99 1.80 11.64
CA ARG A 56 -7.08 1.71 13.10
C ARG A 56 -6.62 3.00 13.77
N SER A 57 -5.45 3.50 13.40
CA SER A 57 -4.87 4.72 13.98
C SER A 57 -5.72 5.96 13.68
N SER A 58 -6.28 6.06 12.47
CA SER A 58 -7.13 7.18 12.10
C SER A 58 -8.49 7.18 12.82
N ILE A 59 -9.07 6.01 13.07
CA ILE A 59 -10.28 5.90 13.91
C ILE A 59 -9.95 6.29 15.36
N GLN A 60 -8.81 5.85 15.89
CA GLN A 60 -8.38 6.17 17.26
C GLN A 60 -8.02 7.65 17.45
N ALA A 61 -7.63 8.35 16.38
CA ALA A 61 -7.33 9.77 16.41
C ALA A 61 -8.57 10.67 16.53
N ILE A 62 -9.78 10.13 16.35
CA ILE A 62 -11.03 10.89 16.51
C ILE A 62 -11.22 11.26 17.99
N PRO A 63 -11.52 12.54 18.31
CA PRO A 63 -11.77 12.95 19.68
C PRO A 63 -12.88 12.13 20.35
N LYS A 64 -12.64 11.68 21.59
CA LYS A 64 -13.60 10.87 22.34
C LYS A 64 -14.98 11.55 22.49
N GLY A 65 -15.00 12.88 22.56
CA GLY A 65 -16.24 13.67 22.60
C GLY A 65 -17.20 13.42 21.44
N GLN A 66 -16.71 13.09 20.23
CA GLN A 66 -17.58 12.71 19.09
C GLN A 66 -18.32 11.40 19.37
N THR A 67 -17.62 10.46 20.00
CA THR A 67 -18.20 9.18 20.41
C THR A 67 -19.20 9.36 21.55
N GLU A 68 -18.87 10.19 22.54
CA GLU A 68 -19.75 10.51 23.68
C GLU A 68 -21.00 11.27 23.26
N ALA A 69 -20.89 12.27 22.38
CA ALA A 69 -22.02 13.01 21.84
C ALA A 69 -22.96 12.10 21.02
N ALA A 70 -22.41 11.21 20.20
CA ALA A 70 -23.20 10.23 19.47
C ALA A 70 -23.96 9.27 20.41
N ILE A 71 -23.36 8.86 21.53
CA ILE A 71 -24.05 8.08 22.58
C ILE A 71 -25.17 8.90 23.21
N ALA A 72 -24.92 10.17 23.53
CA ALA A 72 -25.93 11.07 24.12
C ALA A 72 -27.14 11.29 23.20
N LEU A 73 -26.92 11.27 21.87
CA LEU A 73 -27.98 11.29 20.85
C LEU A 73 -28.62 9.91 20.60
N ASN A 74 -28.33 8.91 21.45
CA ASN A 74 -28.87 7.56 21.37
C ASN A 74 -28.58 6.84 20.05
N LEU A 75 -27.45 7.18 19.40
CA LEU A 75 -26.99 6.48 18.20
C LEU A 75 -26.42 5.10 18.57
N THR A 76 -26.90 4.07 17.88
CA THR A 76 -26.32 2.72 17.97
C THR A 76 -24.85 2.72 17.54
N SER A 77 -24.08 1.71 17.95
CA SER A 77 -22.67 1.58 17.56
C SER A 77 -22.45 1.59 16.05
N PHE A 78 -23.36 0.98 15.27
CA PHE A 78 -23.28 0.99 13.81
C PHE A 78 -23.57 2.38 13.22
N GLN A 79 -24.63 3.06 13.69
CA GLN A 79 -24.96 4.42 13.24
C GLN A 79 -23.83 5.40 13.57
N ARG A 80 -23.32 5.36 14.78
CA ARG A 80 -22.19 6.18 15.23
C ARG A 80 -20.94 5.92 14.38
N MET A 81 -20.60 4.65 14.13
CA MET A 81 -19.45 4.31 13.31
C MET A 81 -19.61 4.82 11.88
N ARG A 82 -20.74 4.53 11.23
CA ARG A 82 -21.00 4.89 9.82
C ARG A 82 -21.20 6.39 9.60
N SER A 83 -21.94 7.06 10.46
CA SER A 83 -22.40 8.43 10.23
C SER A 83 -21.53 9.50 10.88
N VAL A 84 -20.75 9.16 11.91
CA VAL A 84 -19.94 10.13 12.66
C VAL A 84 -18.46 9.82 12.55
N ILE A 85 -18.04 8.62 12.96
CA ILE A 85 -16.61 8.28 13.11
C ILE A 85 -15.94 8.05 11.74
N LEU A 86 -16.49 7.17 10.90
CA LEU A 86 -15.90 6.80 9.61
C LEU A 86 -15.69 8.01 8.68
N PRO A 87 -16.67 8.91 8.47
CA PRO A 87 -16.47 10.07 7.62
C PRO A 87 -15.33 10.98 8.10
N GLN A 88 -15.24 11.22 9.40
CA GLN A 88 -14.16 12.02 10.00
C GLN A 88 -12.81 11.29 9.86
N ALA A 89 -12.78 9.99 10.20
CA ALA A 89 -11.57 9.19 10.15
C ALA A 89 -11.05 9.04 8.71
N PHE A 90 -11.93 8.94 7.71
CA PHE A 90 -11.55 8.88 6.30
C PHE A 90 -10.72 10.10 5.88
N THR A 91 -11.09 11.31 6.34
CA THR A 91 -10.31 12.52 6.06
C THR A 91 -8.91 12.47 6.67
N LEU A 92 -8.73 11.78 7.80
CA LEU A 92 -7.44 11.58 8.46
C LEU A 92 -6.62 10.47 7.79
N MET A 93 -7.28 9.45 7.22
CA MET A 93 -6.61 8.33 6.56
C MET A 93 -6.00 8.71 5.21
N LEU A 94 -6.59 9.66 4.48
CA LEU A 94 -6.22 9.99 3.09
C LEU A 94 -4.74 10.28 2.88
N PRO A 95 -4.05 11.12 3.69
CA PRO A 95 -2.63 11.38 3.51
C PRO A 95 -1.78 10.13 3.68
N ALA A 96 -2.08 9.33 4.70
CA ALA A 96 -1.35 8.09 4.98
C ALA A 96 -1.58 7.04 3.89
N PHE A 97 -2.83 6.90 3.39
CA PHE A 97 -3.12 6.03 2.24
C PHE A 97 -2.42 6.50 0.97
N GLY A 98 -2.33 7.82 0.74
CA GLY A 98 -1.60 8.38 -0.39
C GLY A 98 -0.12 8.02 -0.36
N ASN A 99 0.52 8.13 0.80
CA ASN A 99 1.90 7.66 0.98
C ASN A 99 2.03 6.16 0.76
N LEU A 100 1.12 5.36 1.34
CA LEU A 100 1.11 3.90 1.16
C LEU A 100 0.97 3.50 -0.32
N LEU A 101 0.16 4.23 -1.10
CA LEU A 101 0.01 4.00 -2.54
C LEU A 101 1.30 4.28 -3.32
N ILE A 102 2.04 5.34 -2.95
CA ILE A 102 3.34 5.64 -3.56
C ILE A 102 4.37 4.57 -3.19
N GLU A 103 4.35 4.10 -1.95
CA GLU A 103 5.19 2.98 -1.51
C GLU A 103 4.84 1.68 -2.24
N LEU A 104 3.55 1.39 -2.46
CA LEU A 104 3.09 0.25 -3.23
C LEU A 104 3.62 0.29 -4.67
N LEU A 105 3.54 1.46 -5.34
CA LEU A 105 4.07 1.63 -6.69
C LEU A 105 5.58 1.38 -6.76
N LYS A 106 6.34 1.78 -5.74
CA LYS A 106 7.76 1.45 -5.67
C LYS A 106 7.96 -0.04 -5.37
N GLY A 107 7.17 -0.60 -4.47
CA GLY A 107 7.20 -2.02 -4.11
C GLY A 107 6.89 -2.95 -5.28
N THR A 108 6.11 -2.51 -6.26
CA THR A 108 5.87 -3.30 -7.47
C THR A 108 7.14 -3.53 -8.27
N SER A 109 8.22 -2.75 -8.11
CA SER A 109 9.48 -3.05 -8.77
C SER A 109 10.11 -4.37 -8.30
N LEU A 110 9.74 -4.85 -7.10
CA LEU A 110 10.25 -6.10 -6.55
C LEU A 110 9.69 -7.34 -7.28
N VAL A 111 8.53 -7.21 -7.93
CA VAL A 111 7.93 -8.33 -8.69
C VAL A 111 8.78 -8.76 -9.87
N SER A 112 9.67 -7.87 -10.35
CA SER A 112 10.64 -8.19 -11.40
C SER A 112 11.57 -9.35 -11.01
N LEU A 113 11.76 -9.56 -9.71
CA LEU A 113 12.64 -10.60 -9.15
C LEU A 113 11.97 -11.98 -9.12
N ILE A 114 10.63 -12.04 -9.25
CA ILE A 114 9.86 -13.28 -9.41
C ILE A 114 9.35 -13.43 -10.85
N THR A 115 10.20 -13.03 -11.81
CA THR A 115 10.00 -13.17 -13.27
C THR A 115 8.79 -12.45 -13.85
N LEU A 116 8.11 -11.60 -13.08
CA LEU A 116 7.01 -10.79 -13.59
C LEU A 116 7.56 -9.63 -14.42
N SER A 117 7.05 -9.49 -15.64
CA SER A 117 7.49 -8.44 -16.56
C SER A 117 6.93 -7.08 -16.15
N ASP A 118 7.70 -6.32 -15.38
CA ASP A 118 7.43 -4.93 -15.05
C ASP A 118 8.39 -3.97 -15.79
N LEU A 119 8.36 -2.69 -15.41
CA LEU A 119 9.27 -1.68 -15.95
C LEU A 119 10.74 -2.01 -15.64
N THR A 120 11.03 -2.47 -14.43
CA THR A 120 12.37 -2.83 -13.99
C THR A 120 12.90 -4.03 -14.78
N PHE A 121 12.07 -5.05 -14.97
CA PHE A 121 12.37 -6.25 -15.75
C PHE A 121 12.74 -5.88 -17.19
N THR A 122 11.92 -5.07 -17.84
CA THR A 122 12.18 -4.60 -19.20
C THR A 122 13.49 -3.82 -19.29
N GLY A 123 13.76 -2.94 -18.33
CA GLY A 123 15.00 -2.20 -18.26
C GLY A 123 16.24 -3.10 -18.05
N MET A 124 16.13 -4.12 -17.21
CA MET A 124 17.21 -5.09 -16.98
C MET A 124 17.50 -5.95 -18.22
N LEU A 125 16.46 -6.32 -18.98
CA LEU A 125 16.61 -7.00 -20.28
C LEU A 125 17.37 -6.10 -21.27
N MET A 126 16.99 -4.84 -21.41
CA MET A 126 17.69 -3.88 -22.28
C MET A 126 19.14 -3.66 -21.85
N ARG A 127 19.40 -3.58 -20.54
CA ARG A 127 20.74 -3.45 -19.97
C ARG A 127 21.63 -4.63 -20.36
N THR A 128 21.09 -5.84 -20.28
CA THR A 128 21.83 -7.07 -20.60
C THR A 128 22.17 -7.12 -22.09
N ALA A 129 21.28 -6.65 -22.95
CA ALA A 129 21.54 -6.54 -24.39
C ALA A 129 22.52 -5.39 -24.75
N ASN A 130 22.59 -4.32 -23.94
CA ASN A 130 23.36 -3.11 -24.24
C ASN A 130 24.13 -2.58 -23.02
N ILE A 131 25.10 -3.35 -22.54
CA ILE A 131 25.84 -3.05 -21.29
C ILE A 131 26.48 -1.66 -21.30
N ALA A 132 26.98 -1.18 -22.44
CA ALA A 132 27.58 0.15 -22.57
C ALA A 132 26.61 1.30 -22.25
N ARG A 133 25.29 1.09 -22.39
CA ARG A 133 24.23 2.07 -22.11
C ARG A 133 23.58 1.90 -20.75
N THR A 134 24.17 1.10 -19.86
CA THR A 134 23.67 0.91 -18.48
C THR A 134 23.29 2.21 -17.75
N PRO A 135 24.11 3.29 -17.76
CA PRO A 135 23.73 4.52 -17.06
C PRO A 135 22.50 5.20 -17.67
N GLU A 136 22.35 5.17 -19.00
CA GLU A 136 21.18 5.74 -19.70
C GLU A 136 19.90 4.96 -19.37
N ILE A 137 19.99 3.62 -19.40
CA ILE A 137 18.86 2.73 -19.15
C ILE A 137 18.38 2.87 -17.70
N LEU A 138 19.30 2.78 -16.74
CA LEU A 138 18.95 2.94 -15.32
C LEU A 138 18.47 4.37 -15.00
N GLY A 139 19.06 5.38 -15.63
CA GLY A 139 18.60 6.77 -15.52
C GLY A 139 17.17 6.94 -16.02
N LEU A 140 16.81 6.32 -17.13
CA LEU A 140 15.46 6.36 -17.69
C LEU A 140 14.44 5.63 -16.79
N ILE A 141 14.79 4.46 -16.26
CA ILE A 141 13.94 3.76 -15.26
C ILE A 141 13.67 4.67 -14.05
N LEU A 142 14.71 5.32 -13.52
CA LEU A 142 14.59 6.23 -12.38
C LEU A 142 13.66 7.40 -12.70
N VAL A 143 13.81 8.03 -13.87
CA VAL A 143 12.95 9.13 -14.32
C VAL A 143 11.50 8.67 -14.48
N ILE A 144 11.24 7.50 -15.06
CA ILE A 144 9.87 7.00 -15.23
C ILE A 144 9.23 6.72 -13.87
N TYR A 145 9.91 6.00 -12.97
CA TYR A 145 9.38 5.77 -11.63
C TYR A 145 9.15 7.08 -10.87
N PHE A 146 10.03 8.07 -11.04
CA PHE A 146 9.85 9.39 -10.47
C PHE A 146 8.60 10.09 -11.02
N VAL A 147 8.40 10.10 -12.34
CA VAL A 147 7.22 10.72 -12.99
C VAL A 147 5.94 10.04 -12.53
N LEU A 148 5.92 8.71 -12.43
CA LEU A 148 4.78 7.95 -11.93
C LEU A 148 4.48 8.23 -10.44
N ALA A 149 5.51 8.20 -9.58
CA ALA A 149 5.34 8.50 -8.17
C ALA A 149 4.91 9.97 -7.94
N TYR A 150 5.47 10.89 -8.72
CA TYR A 150 5.14 12.31 -8.63
C TYR A 150 3.72 12.59 -9.11
N SER A 151 3.27 11.97 -10.20
CA SER A 151 1.88 12.12 -10.68
C SER A 151 0.88 11.61 -9.64
N LEU A 152 1.14 10.46 -9.00
CA LEU A 152 0.35 9.98 -7.87
C LEU A 152 0.37 10.95 -6.69
N THR A 153 1.54 11.50 -6.36
CA THR A 153 1.67 12.50 -5.28
C THR A 153 0.81 13.73 -5.55
N LEU A 154 0.75 14.21 -6.79
CA LEU A 154 -0.11 15.32 -7.18
C LEU A 154 -1.59 14.98 -7.03
N VAL A 155 -2.02 13.79 -7.46
CA VAL A 155 -3.40 13.31 -7.30
C VAL A 155 -3.78 13.22 -5.81
N VAL A 156 -2.90 12.64 -4.98
CA VAL A 156 -3.10 12.55 -3.54
C VAL A 156 -3.24 13.94 -2.92
N ARG A 157 -2.31 14.87 -3.21
CA ARG A 157 -2.37 16.25 -2.70
C ARG A 157 -3.63 16.99 -3.14
N TRP A 158 -4.11 16.73 -4.36
CA TRP A 158 -5.36 17.31 -4.84
C TRP A 158 -6.56 16.76 -4.07
N LEU A 159 -6.61 15.46 -3.81
CA LEU A 159 -7.64 14.83 -2.98
C LEU A 159 -7.62 15.36 -1.54
N GLU A 160 -6.42 15.46 -0.94
CA GLU A 160 -6.23 16.01 0.41
C GLU A 160 -6.78 17.43 0.53
N ARG A 161 -6.50 18.29 -0.46
CA ARG A 161 -7.00 19.68 -0.49
C ARG A 161 -8.52 19.73 -0.60
N ARG A 162 -9.12 18.89 -1.44
CA ARG A 162 -10.59 18.84 -1.59
C ARG A 162 -11.29 18.38 -0.32
N VAL A 163 -10.71 17.42 0.39
CA VAL A 163 -11.31 16.88 1.61
C VAL A 163 -11.02 17.77 2.83
N SER A 164 -9.85 18.39 2.90
CA SER A 164 -9.51 19.34 3.97
C SER A 164 -10.25 20.67 3.87
N ALA A 165 -10.78 21.05 2.69
CA ALA A 165 -11.63 22.22 2.54
C ALA A 165 -12.95 22.13 3.34
N GLY A 166 -13.32 20.95 3.84
CA GLY A 166 -14.43 20.75 4.79
C GLY A 166 -14.05 20.90 6.27
N ARG A 167 -12.81 21.29 6.60
CA ARG A 167 -12.33 21.54 7.97
C ARG A 167 -12.48 23.03 8.36
N VAL A 168 -13.69 23.57 8.27
CA VAL A 168 -14.05 24.86 8.88
C VAL A 168 -14.77 24.60 10.19
#